data_AF-A0A7S0BQ78-F1
#
_entry.id   AF-A0A7S0BQ78-F1
#
_cell.length_a   1.000
_cell.length_b   1.000
_cell.length_c   1.000
_cell.angle_alpha   90.00
_cell.angle_beta   90.00
_cell.angle_gamma   90.00
#
_symmetry.space_group_name_H-M   'P 1'
#
loop_
_entity.id
_entity.type
_entity.pdbx_description
1 polymer ?
#
loop_
_entity_poly.entity_id
_entity_poly.type
_entity_poly.pdbx_seq_one_letter_code
_entity_poly.pdbx_strand_id
1 'polypeptide(L)'
;KKEGETWSCFAVQVEPSFSPAGLKPDCKFSELRGLTGSGKLSTEETTIAAHAKSLLEFHAKHHFCGTCGSETVSEMGSSRRRCTRNLVGEEATPDMDKNCTGMWFPRTDPVVIAVIVDGDRCLLGRKAVWPKGVFSALAGFMEHGESCEDAVRREVFEEAGVRVG
;
A
#
# COMPACT_ATOMS: atom_id res chain seq x y z
N LYS A 1 -12.93 -9.66 -19.58
CA LYS A 1 -11.66 -10.00 -20.27
C LYS A 1 -12.00 -10.98 -21.41
N LYS A 2 -11.63 -10.72 -22.66
CA LYS A 2 -11.56 -11.78 -23.69
C LYS A 2 -10.18 -12.42 -23.57
N GLU A 3 -10.09 -13.74 -23.75
CA GLU A 3 -8.83 -14.48 -23.63
C GLU A 3 -7.84 -14.02 -24.72
N GLY A 4 -6.59 -13.70 -24.35
CA GLY A 4 -5.51 -13.37 -25.29
C GLY A 4 -5.26 -11.88 -25.59
N GLU A 5 -6.05 -10.93 -25.07
CA GLU A 5 -5.77 -9.49 -25.26
C GLU A 5 -4.97 -8.89 -24.10
N THR A 6 -3.94 -8.11 -24.44
CA THR A 6 -3.17 -7.30 -23.47
C THR A 6 -3.76 -5.89 -23.41
N TRP A 7 -4.12 -5.44 -22.21
CA TRP A 7 -4.67 -4.11 -21.98
C TRP A 7 -3.70 -3.29 -21.12
N SER A 8 -3.54 -2.01 -21.42
CA SER A 8 -2.86 -1.08 -20.51
C SER A 8 -3.86 -0.59 -19.47
N CYS A 9 -3.47 -0.66 -18.20
CA CYS A 9 -4.26 -0.15 -17.08
C CYS A 9 -3.62 1.12 -16.52
N PHE A 10 -4.43 2.15 -16.28
CA PHE A 10 -4.00 3.40 -15.68
C PHE A 10 -4.78 3.67 -14.40
N ALA A 11 -4.12 4.32 -13.44
CA ALA A 11 -4.71 4.75 -12.18
C ALA A 11 -4.71 6.28 -12.12
N VAL A 12 -5.83 6.85 -11.67
CA VAL A 12 -6.02 8.30 -11.64
C VAL A 12 -6.57 8.69 -10.27
N GLN A 13 -5.93 9.68 -9.65
CA GLN A 13 -6.48 10.37 -8.50
C GLN A 13 -7.43 11.46 -8.99
N VAL A 14 -8.60 11.55 -8.38
CA VAL A 14 -9.62 12.54 -8.72
C VAL A 14 -9.94 13.40 -7.50
N GLU A 15 -10.46 14.59 -7.75
CA GLU A 15 -10.97 15.46 -6.70
C GLU A 15 -12.13 14.80 -5.93
N PRO A 16 -12.33 15.10 -4.63
CA PRO A 16 -13.43 14.53 -3.85
C PRO A 16 -14.83 14.81 -4.42
N SER A 17 -14.98 15.87 -5.22
CA SER A 17 -16.23 16.25 -5.89
C SER A 17 -16.48 15.50 -7.20
N PHE A 18 -15.52 14.73 -7.70
CA PHE A 18 -15.65 14.00 -8.96
C PHE A 18 -16.75 12.93 -8.88
N SER A 19 -17.58 12.84 -9.94
CA SER A 19 -18.63 11.81 -10.05
C SER A 19 -18.30 10.81 -11.16
N PRO A 20 -18.34 9.49 -10.87
CA PRO A 20 -18.06 8.46 -11.87
C PRO A 20 -19.26 8.13 -12.77
N ALA A 21 -20.43 8.76 -12.56
CA ALA A 21 -21.69 8.42 -13.23
C ALA A 21 -21.64 8.53 -14.76
N GLY A 22 -20.72 9.33 -15.31
CA GLY A 22 -20.53 9.49 -16.76
C GLY A 22 -19.59 8.47 -17.42
N LEU A 23 -18.91 7.61 -16.65
CA LEU A 23 -17.91 6.68 -17.20
C LEU A 23 -18.55 5.41 -17.77
N LYS A 24 -19.44 4.77 -16.99
CA LYS A 24 -20.22 3.59 -17.35
C LYS A 24 -21.50 3.54 -16.51
N PRO A 25 -22.57 2.87 -16.99
CA PRO A 25 -23.72 2.55 -16.16
C PRO A 25 -23.27 1.88 -14.85
N ASP A 26 -23.87 2.31 -13.73
CA ASP A 26 -23.62 1.77 -12.38
C ASP A 26 -22.19 1.92 -11.83
N CYS A 27 -21.37 2.79 -12.42
CA CYS A 27 -20.04 3.10 -11.88
C CYS A 27 -20.16 3.89 -10.57
N LYS A 28 -19.47 3.42 -9.51
CA LYS A 28 -19.45 4.05 -8.20
C LYS A 28 -18.09 3.87 -7.52
N PHE A 29 -17.78 4.76 -6.59
CA PHE A 29 -16.67 4.56 -5.66
C PHE A 29 -17.00 3.44 -4.67
N SER A 30 -16.00 2.65 -4.31
CA SER A 30 -16.14 1.54 -3.37
C SER A 30 -14.80 1.27 -2.68
N GLU A 31 -14.87 0.89 -1.40
CA GLU A 31 -13.69 0.54 -0.63
C GLU A 31 -13.05 -0.75 -1.15
N LEU A 32 -11.77 -0.66 -1.55
CA LEU A 32 -11.06 -1.76 -2.19
C LEU A 32 -11.06 -3.02 -1.32
N ARG A 33 -10.81 -2.89 -0.02
CA ARG A 33 -10.84 -4.02 0.94
C ARG A 33 -12.19 -4.74 0.98
N GLY A 34 -13.28 -4.00 0.84
CA GLY A 34 -14.63 -4.59 0.80
C GLY A 34 -14.87 -5.37 -0.50
N LEU A 35 -14.33 -4.91 -1.62
CA LEU A 35 -14.41 -5.60 -2.91
C LEU A 35 -13.59 -6.89 -2.91
N THR A 36 -12.39 -6.88 -2.33
CA THR A 36 -11.55 -8.07 -2.22
C THR A 36 -12.18 -9.11 -1.30
N GLY A 37 -12.70 -8.69 -0.13
CA GLY A 37 -13.34 -9.61 0.83
C GLY A 37 -14.67 -10.21 0.36
N SER A 38 -15.36 -9.56 -0.58
CA SER A 38 -16.64 -10.04 -1.15
C SER A 38 -16.47 -10.89 -2.41
N GLY A 39 -15.23 -11.13 -2.87
CA GLY A 39 -14.95 -11.91 -4.08
C GLY A 39 -15.43 -11.25 -5.37
N LYS A 40 -15.71 -9.94 -5.35
CA LYS A 40 -16.18 -9.19 -6.53
C LYS A 40 -15.07 -8.88 -7.53
N LEU A 41 -13.82 -8.98 -7.10
CA LEU A 41 -12.63 -8.85 -7.94
C LEU A 41 -11.90 -10.19 -7.96
N SER A 42 -11.40 -10.57 -9.13
CA SER A 42 -10.43 -11.65 -9.26
C SER A 42 -9.11 -11.30 -8.56
N THR A 43 -8.25 -12.30 -8.35
CA THR A 43 -6.91 -12.11 -7.78
C THR A 43 -6.07 -11.15 -8.62
N GLU A 44 -6.16 -11.24 -9.95
CA GLU A 44 -5.44 -10.36 -10.88
C GLU A 44 -5.92 -8.91 -10.76
N GLU A 45 -7.23 -8.67 -10.81
CA GLU A 45 -7.81 -7.34 -10.63
C GLU A 45 -7.48 -6.74 -9.27
N THR A 46 -7.51 -7.57 -8.22
CA THR A 46 -7.12 -7.18 -6.86
C THR A 46 -5.67 -6.74 -6.79
N THR A 47 -4.77 -7.47 -7.46
CA THR A 47 -3.34 -7.18 -7.47
C THR A 47 -3.06 -5.85 -8.17
N ILE A 48 -3.67 -5.63 -9.34
CA ILE A 48 -3.56 -4.38 -10.10
C ILE A 48 -4.12 -3.21 -9.29
N ALA A 49 -5.31 -3.35 -8.71
CA ALA A 49 -5.96 -2.30 -7.93
C ALA A 49 -5.18 -1.96 -6.64
N ALA A 50 -4.63 -2.96 -5.94
CA ALA A 50 -3.82 -2.75 -4.74
C ALA A 50 -2.51 -2.01 -5.07
N HIS A 51 -1.84 -2.41 -6.15
CA HIS A 51 -0.64 -1.72 -6.62
C HIS A 51 -0.93 -0.26 -7.00
N ALA A 52 -1.99 -0.03 -7.80
CA ALA A 52 -2.45 1.30 -8.18
C ALA A 52 -2.76 2.17 -6.96
N LYS A 53 -3.52 1.66 -5.99
CA LYS A 53 -3.86 2.39 -4.76
C LYS A 53 -2.59 2.76 -3.97
N SER A 54 -1.64 1.84 -3.82
CA SER A 54 -0.37 2.11 -3.13
C SER A 54 0.43 3.24 -3.79
N LEU A 55 0.53 3.24 -5.12
CA LEU A 55 1.20 4.31 -5.87
C LEU A 55 0.50 5.67 -5.73
N LEU A 56 -0.83 5.70 -5.85
CA LEU A 56 -1.61 6.94 -5.67
C LEU A 56 -1.44 7.49 -4.25
N GLU A 57 -1.48 6.64 -3.22
CA GLU A 57 -1.26 7.07 -1.84
C GLU A 57 0.18 7.55 -1.58
N PHE A 58 1.18 6.92 -2.21
CA PHE A 58 2.55 7.40 -2.18
C PHE A 58 2.63 8.83 -2.74
N HIS A 59 2.05 9.10 -3.91
CA HIS A 59 2.06 10.43 -4.50
C HIS A 59 1.31 11.46 -3.67
N ALA A 60 0.15 11.09 -3.11
CA ALA A 60 -0.65 11.97 -2.26
C ALA A 60 0.06 12.38 -0.95
N LYS A 61 1.01 11.58 -0.47
CA LYS A 61 1.73 11.83 0.79
C LYS A 61 3.11 12.45 0.61
N HIS A 62 3.67 12.42 -0.60
CA HIS A 62 5.04 12.86 -0.88
C HIS A 62 5.07 14.06 -1.83
N HIS A 63 4.17 15.04 -1.67
CA HIS A 63 4.20 16.27 -2.45
C HIS A 63 5.44 17.13 -2.18
N PHE A 64 5.93 17.10 -0.94
CA PHE A 64 7.11 17.86 -0.49
C PHE A 64 8.27 16.93 -0.13
N CYS A 65 9.48 17.44 -0.26
CA CYS A 65 10.72 16.73 0.02
C CYS A 65 10.94 16.66 1.54
N GLY A 66 11.03 15.45 2.09
CA GLY A 66 11.34 15.25 3.51
C GLY A 66 12.73 15.74 3.95
N THR A 67 13.63 16.07 3.02
CA THR A 67 14.98 16.58 3.34
C THR A 67 15.03 18.11 3.45
N CYS A 68 14.33 18.84 2.57
CA CYS A 68 14.45 20.30 2.47
C CYS A 68 13.12 21.06 2.44
N GLY A 69 11.98 20.37 2.43
CA GLY A 69 10.64 20.96 2.39
C GLY A 69 10.18 21.50 1.02
N SER A 70 11.06 21.56 0.01
CA SER A 70 10.66 21.98 -1.35
C SER A 70 9.74 20.96 -2.02
N GLU A 71 9.02 21.37 -3.06
CA GLU A 71 8.18 20.46 -3.84
C GLU A 71 8.97 19.29 -4.45
N THR A 72 8.24 18.26 -4.81
CA THR A 72 8.74 17.11 -5.56
C THR A 72 7.93 16.93 -6.83
N VAL A 73 8.54 16.30 -7.83
CA VAL A 73 7.90 15.93 -9.09
C VAL A 73 7.92 14.42 -9.28
N SER A 74 6.92 13.90 -10.00
CA SER A 74 6.84 12.49 -10.36
C SER A 74 7.79 12.18 -11.52
N GLU A 75 8.49 11.05 -11.47
CA GLU A 75 9.38 10.60 -12.55
C GLU A 75 9.21 9.10 -12.83
N MET A 76 9.82 8.63 -13.93
CA MET A 76 9.95 7.20 -14.25
C MET A 76 8.60 6.46 -14.27
N GLY A 77 7.58 7.05 -14.91
CA GLY A 77 6.24 6.47 -14.94
C GLY A 77 5.62 6.32 -13.55
N SER A 78 5.83 7.30 -12.66
CA SER A 78 5.28 7.33 -11.30
C SER A 78 5.88 6.30 -10.34
N SER A 79 7.03 5.72 -10.67
CA SER A 79 7.76 4.80 -9.78
C SER A 79 8.65 5.50 -8.75
N ARG A 80 8.81 6.83 -8.83
CA ARG A 80 9.53 7.63 -7.84
C ARG A 80 9.08 9.10 -7.85
N ARG A 81 9.48 9.84 -6.82
CA ARG A 81 9.44 11.31 -6.79
C ARG A 81 10.81 11.90 -6.52
N ARG A 82 11.14 13.00 -7.19
CA ARG A 82 12.41 13.72 -7.05
C ARG A 82 12.15 15.13 -6.55
N CYS A 83 12.99 15.63 -5.65
CA CYS A 83 12.93 17.02 -5.20
C CYS A 83 13.21 17.98 -6.37
N THR A 84 12.42 19.05 -6.47
CA THR A 84 12.61 20.08 -7.51
C THR A 84 13.96 20.78 -7.41
N ARG A 85 14.57 20.88 -6.21
CA ARG A 85 15.90 21.48 -6.00
C ARG A 85 17.06 20.61 -6.51
N ASN A 86 16.80 19.36 -6.90
CA ASN A 86 17.79 18.39 -7.41
C ASN A 86 17.47 17.92 -8.82
N LEU A 87 16.78 18.74 -9.61
CA LEU A 87 16.55 18.41 -11.01
C LEU A 87 17.85 18.55 -11.80
N VAL A 88 17.96 17.77 -12.87
CA VAL A 88 19.13 17.69 -13.74
C VAL A 88 18.71 17.89 -15.19
N GLY A 89 19.61 18.39 -16.04
CA GLY A 89 19.33 18.64 -17.45
C GLY A 89 18.53 19.93 -17.67
N GLU A 90 17.67 19.94 -18.68
CA GLU A 90 16.89 21.12 -19.10
C GLU A 90 15.88 21.59 -18.05
N GLU A 91 15.53 20.73 -17.10
CA GLU A 91 14.60 21.04 -16.00
C GLU A 91 15.28 21.73 -14.81
N ALA A 92 16.62 21.85 -14.80
CA ALA A 92 17.37 22.48 -13.72
C ALA A 92 17.35 24.02 -13.84
N THR A 93 16.99 24.73 -12.77
CA THR A 93 17.00 26.21 -12.74
C THR A 93 18.24 26.75 -12.02
N PRO A 94 18.74 27.96 -12.35
CA PRO A 94 19.97 28.52 -11.78
C PRO A 94 19.91 28.78 -10.27
N ASP A 95 18.71 28.92 -9.71
CA ASP A 95 18.41 29.21 -8.30
C ASP A 95 18.22 27.95 -7.43
N MET A 96 18.42 26.76 -8.00
CA MET A 96 18.35 25.50 -7.25
C MET A 96 19.55 25.33 -6.31
N ASP A 97 19.26 25.03 -5.04
CA ASP A 97 20.25 24.54 -4.08
C ASP A 97 20.51 23.06 -4.35
N LYS A 98 21.54 22.82 -5.16
CA LYS A 98 22.00 21.50 -5.61
C LYS A 98 22.50 20.60 -4.47
N ASN A 99 22.47 21.05 -3.22
CA ASN A 99 22.85 20.21 -2.07
C ASN A 99 21.73 19.25 -1.64
N CYS A 100 20.49 19.47 -2.07
CA CYS A 100 19.43 18.51 -1.79
C CYS A 100 19.59 17.30 -2.70
N THR A 101 19.62 16.09 -2.13
CA THR A 101 19.66 14.83 -2.89
C THR A 101 18.36 14.04 -2.81
N GLY A 102 17.29 14.67 -2.32
CA GLY A 102 16.03 14.03 -1.97
C GLY A 102 15.36 13.28 -3.12
N MET A 103 15.21 11.97 -2.92
CA MET A 103 14.54 11.05 -3.84
C MET A 103 13.74 10.04 -3.04
N TRP A 104 12.50 9.81 -3.45
CA TRP A 104 11.53 9.01 -2.70
C TRP A 104 10.97 7.91 -3.59
N PHE A 105 10.87 6.71 -3.03
CA PHE A 105 10.29 5.54 -3.68
C PHE A 105 9.03 5.10 -2.93
N PRO A 106 8.08 4.46 -3.61
CA PRO A 106 6.90 3.87 -2.97
C PRO A 106 7.31 2.99 -1.78
N ARG A 107 6.67 3.21 -0.64
CA ARG A 107 6.93 2.46 0.59
C ARG A 107 6.22 1.11 0.54
N THR A 108 6.89 0.07 1.02
CA THR A 108 6.28 -1.23 1.33
C THR A 108 6.50 -1.51 2.80
N ASP A 109 5.41 -1.74 3.52
CA ASP A 109 5.44 -2.07 4.94
C ASP A 109 5.19 -3.58 5.09
N PRO A 110 6.24 -4.39 5.36
CA PRO A 110 6.10 -5.84 5.48
C PRO A 110 5.29 -6.22 6.72
N VAL A 111 4.39 -7.20 6.54
CA VAL A 111 3.48 -7.70 7.57
C VAL A 111 3.52 -9.22 7.54
N VAL A 112 3.64 -9.84 8.71
CA VAL A 112 3.45 -11.28 8.89
C VAL A 112 2.01 -11.55 9.32
N ILE A 113 1.47 -12.68 8.87
CA ILE A 113 0.19 -13.22 9.35
C ILE A 113 0.37 -14.73 9.55
N ALA A 114 0.05 -15.24 10.74
CA ALA A 114 0.33 -16.62 11.11
C ALA A 114 -0.84 -17.27 11.85
N VAL A 115 -1.16 -18.51 11.47
CA VAL A 115 -2.04 -19.41 12.21
C VAL A 115 -1.17 -20.24 13.15
N ILE A 116 -1.37 -20.09 14.46
CA ILE A 116 -0.61 -20.84 15.46
C ILE A 116 -1.39 -22.11 15.80
N VAL A 117 -0.73 -23.26 15.66
CA VAL A 117 -1.36 -24.59 15.82
C VAL A 117 -0.90 -25.27 17.11
N ASP A 118 -1.82 -25.96 17.77
CA ASP A 118 -1.59 -26.82 18.94
C ASP A 118 -2.44 -28.09 18.79
N GLY A 119 -1.82 -29.15 18.25
CA GLY A 119 -2.52 -30.37 17.85
C GLY A 119 -3.65 -30.07 16.85
N ASP A 120 -4.88 -30.41 17.23
CA ASP A 120 -6.09 -30.19 16.42
C ASP A 120 -6.73 -28.80 16.65
N ARG A 121 -6.07 -27.90 17.38
CA ARG A 121 -6.56 -26.57 17.71
C ARG A 121 -5.67 -25.50 17.10
N CYS A 122 -6.21 -24.30 16.94
CA CYS A 122 -5.42 -23.13 16.57
C CYS A 122 -5.82 -21.89 17.38
N LEU A 123 -4.87 -20.96 17.51
CA LEU A 123 -5.09 -19.66 18.11
C LEU A 123 -5.59 -18.67 17.05
N LEU A 124 -6.70 -18.01 17.35
CA LEU A 124 -7.24 -16.91 16.57
C LEU A 124 -7.49 -15.70 17.47
N GLY A 125 -7.27 -14.51 16.92
CA GLY A 125 -7.52 -13.23 17.58
C GLY A 125 -8.73 -12.51 16.96
N ARG A 126 -9.22 -11.49 17.68
CA ARG A 126 -10.18 -10.53 17.14
C ARG A 126 -9.95 -9.14 17.72
N LYS A 127 -10.23 -8.12 16.92
CA LYS A 127 -10.31 -6.74 17.43
C LYS A 127 -11.73 -6.46 17.96
N ALA A 128 -11.83 -5.58 18.96
CA ALA A 128 -13.12 -5.20 19.56
C ALA A 128 -14.09 -4.59 18.54
N VAL A 129 -13.56 -3.84 17.58
CA VAL A 129 -14.29 -3.18 16.48
C VAL A 129 -14.86 -4.16 15.44
N TRP A 130 -14.39 -5.41 15.39
CA TRP A 130 -14.85 -6.37 14.37
C TRP A 130 -16.25 -6.91 14.67
N PRO A 131 -17.02 -7.29 13.62
CA PRO A 131 -18.31 -7.95 13.80
C PRO A 131 -18.21 -9.15 14.74
N LYS A 132 -19.25 -9.36 15.56
CA LYS A 132 -19.30 -10.49 16.50
C LYS A 132 -19.15 -11.82 15.74
N GLY A 133 -18.35 -12.73 16.29
CA GLY A 133 -18.12 -14.05 15.72
C GLY A 133 -17.01 -14.10 14.65
N VAL A 134 -16.43 -12.96 14.26
CA VAL A 134 -15.30 -12.93 13.32
C VAL A 134 -13.98 -12.99 14.07
N PHE A 135 -13.15 -13.95 13.69
CA PHE A 135 -11.80 -14.17 14.19
C PHE A 135 -10.84 -14.31 13.01
N SER A 136 -9.56 -14.02 13.25
CA SER A 136 -8.48 -14.11 12.25
C SER A 136 -7.22 -14.68 12.89
N ALA A 137 -6.32 -15.17 12.04
CA ALA A 137 -4.91 -15.31 12.37
C ALA A 137 -4.34 -14.00 12.93
N LEU A 138 -3.32 -14.10 13.79
CA LEU A 138 -2.60 -12.95 14.33
C LEU A 138 -1.68 -12.38 13.25
N ALA A 139 -1.56 -11.06 13.20
CA ALA A 139 -0.81 -10.37 12.16
C ALA A 139 -0.19 -9.08 12.68
N GLY A 140 1.05 -8.80 12.26
CA GLY A 140 1.85 -7.70 12.76
C GLY A 140 2.83 -7.17 11.73
N PHE A 141 3.22 -5.89 11.88
CA PHE A 141 4.30 -5.33 11.09
C PHE A 141 5.63 -5.98 11.49
N MET A 142 6.51 -6.19 10.51
CA MET A 142 7.89 -6.59 10.79
C MET A 142 8.71 -5.37 11.19
N GLU A 143 9.62 -5.55 12.14
CA GLU A 143 10.60 -4.54 12.50
C GLU A 143 11.83 -4.56 11.56
N HIS A 144 12.61 -3.47 11.57
CA HIS A 144 13.80 -3.37 10.72
C HIS A 144 14.85 -4.40 11.13
N GLY A 145 15.28 -5.22 10.17
CA GLY A 145 16.27 -6.28 10.41
C GLY A 145 15.69 -7.54 11.03
N GLU A 146 14.38 -7.60 11.26
CA GLU A 146 13.69 -8.77 11.79
C GLU A 146 13.47 -9.83 10.69
N SER A 147 13.62 -11.11 11.03
CA SER A 147 13.19 -12.21 10.16
C SER A 147 11.67 -12.38 10.20
N CYS A 148 11.08 -13.04 9.20
CA CYS A 148 9.64 -13.34 9.23
C CYS A 148 9.28 -14.18 10.47
N GLU A 149 10.14 -15.12 10.84
CA GLU A 149 9.96 -16.02 11.96
C GLU A 149 10.04 -15.28 13.30
N ASP A 150 10.98 -14.34 13.45
CA ASP A 150 11.10 -13.54 14.68
C ASP A 150 9.93 -12.56 14.83
N ALA A 151 9.48 -11.96 13.73
CA ALA A 151 8.28 -11.12 13.71
C ALA A 151 7.05 -11.89 14.19
N VAL A 152 6.87 -13.14 13.72
CA VAL A 152 5.77 -13.99 14.19
C VAL A 152 5.91 -14.30 15.68
N ARG A 153 7.11 -14.63 16.18
CA ARG A 153 7.34 -14.91 17.61
C ARG A 153 7.04 -13.71 18.49
N ARG A 154 7.51 -12.52 18.10
CA ARG A 154 7.29 -11.27 18.82
C ARG A 154 5.81 -10.92 18.84
N GLU A 155 5.17 -10.86 17.68
CA GLU A 155 3.77 -10.42 17.59
C GLU A 155 2.82 -11.34 18.35
N VAL A 156 3.02 -12.67 18.26
CA VAL A 156 2.19 -13.65 18.98
C VAL A 156 2.36 -13.51 20.50
N PHE A 157 3.59 -13.25 20.96
CA PHE A 157 3.85 -13.03 22.38
C PHE A 157 3.25 -11.71 22.88
N GLU A 158 3.33 -10.64 22.11
CA GLU A 158 2.75 -9.33 22.47
C GLU A 158 1.22 -9.35 22.52
N GLU A 159 0.56 -9.94 21.52
CA GLU A 159 -0.91 -9.91 21.43
C GLU A 159 -1.59 -10.98 22.30
N ALA A 160 -0.94 -12.13 22.50
CA ALA A 160 -1.57 -13.29 23.15
C ALA A 160 -0.77 -13.88 24.32
N GLY A 161 0.46 -13.43 24.58
CA GLY A 161 1.32 -13.99 25.64
C GLY A 161 1.83 -15.40 25.35
N VAL A 162 1.66 -15.90 24.12
CA VAL A 162 2.02 -17.26 23.73
C VAL A 162 3.42 -17.28 23.12
N ARG A 163 4.23 -18.27 23.49
CA ARG A 163 5.54 -18.53 22.87
C ARG A 163 5.41 -19.58 21.79
N VAL A 164 6.03 -19.36 20.64
CA VAL A 164 5.98 -20.26 19.47
C VAL A 164 7.39 -20.50 18.94
N GLY A 165 7.61 -21.68 18.32
CA GLY A 165 8.89 -22.09 17.74
C GLY A 165 9.33 -23.48 18.16
#